data_AF-A0A6V7K6M2-F1
#
_entry.id   AF-A0A6V7K6M2-F1
#
_cell.length_a   1.000
_cell.length_b   1.000
_cell.length_c   1.000
_cell.angle_alpha   90.00
_cell.angle_beta   90.00
_cell.angle_gamma   90.00
#
_symmetry.space_group_name_H-M   'P 1'
#
loop_
_entity.id
_entity.type
_entity.pdbx_description
1 polymer ?
#
loop_
_entity_poly.entity_id
_entity_poly.type
_entity_poly.pdbx_seq_one_letter_code
_entity_poly.pdbx_strand_id
1 'polypeptide(L)'
;QEPWPQPIKLYQPYEVEQILLPDNANCLAAQALLHMLNLEYQIEPRKNAEYMSPSGRVPFIQCGAFLVSDFENIVTFLSNKGARLSNDLDETEIVDMRAYISLINTGLAAAEQYICWVDENTLEEVTKPRHGSVYPWPLNHVLNWQKQRQVTKKLKVLGWYHKSIDEVYRDVKMCCRALSERLDGKPYFYGD
;
A
#
# COMPACT_ATOMS: atom_id res chain seq x y z
N GLN A 1 29.04 5.11 -11.48
CA GLN A 1 27.88 4.46 -10.83
C GLN A 1 27.70 3.12 -11.50
N GLU A 2 27.65 2.02 -10.74
CA GLU A 2 27.22 0.75 -11.33
C GLU A 2 25.80 0.93 -11.89
N PRO A 3 25.54 0.45 -13.12
CA PRO A 3 24.20 0.52 -13.70
C PRO A 3 23.22 -0.24 -12.80
N TRP A 4 22.01 0.28 -12.67
CA TRP A 4 20.92 -0.39 -11.96
C TRP A 4 20.80 -1.83 -12.47
N PRO A 5 20.74 -2.85 -11.59
CA PRO A 5 20.44 -4.20 -12.03
C PRO A 5 19.00 -4.22 -12.53
N GLN A 6 18.85 -4.09 -13.85
CA GLN A 6 17.58 -4.02 -14.55
C GLN A 6 17.24 -5.37 -15.21
N PRO A 7 15.94 -5.68 -15.36
CA PRO A 7 14.80 -4.91 -14.85
C PRO A 7 14.62 -5.10 -13.33
N ILE A 8 14.12 -4.05 -12.65
CA ILE A 8 13.67 -4.18 -11.25
C ILE A 8 12.42 -5.07 -11.23
N LYS A 9 12.39 -6.11 -10.41
CA LYS A 9 11.21 -6.97 -10.29
C LYS A 9 10.31 -6.47 -9.17
N LEU A 10 9.08 -6.10 -9.48
CA LEU A 10 8.05 -5.72 -8.51
C LEU A 10 7.11 -6.91 -8.29
N TYR A 11 7.12 -7.46 -7.09
CA TYR A 11 6.29 -8.60 -6.72
C TYR A 11 4.99 -8.15 -6.06
N GLN A 12 3.88 -8.70 -6.54
CA GLN A 12 2.53 -8.42 -6.05
C GLN A 12 1.62 -9.65 -6.23
N PRO A 13 0.45 -9.69 -5.56
CA PRO A 13 -0.59 -10.68 -5.85
C PRO A 13 -1.16 -10.52 -7.27
N TYR A 14 -1.96 -11.50 -7.73
CA TYR A 14 -2.67 -11.37 -9.00
C TYR A 14 -3.71 -10.24 -8.95
N GLU A 15 -3.64 -9.30 -9.90
CA GLU A 15 -4.43 -8.07 -9.90
C GLU A 15 -5.95 -8.30 -10.01
N VAL A 16 -6.38 -9.29 -10.78
CA VAL A 16 -7.81 -9.50 -11.06
C VAL A 16 -8.45 -10.40 -10.01
N GLU A 17 -7.77 -11.49 -9.63
CA GLU A 17 -8.38 -12.58 -8.87
C GLU A 17 -8.12 -12.48 -7.36
N GLN A 18 -6.98 -11.92 -6.95
CA GLN A 18 -6.46 -12.09 -5.59
C GLN A 18 -6.30 -10.79 -4.80
N ILE A 19 -5.78 -9.74 -5.44
CA ILE A 19 -5.38 -8.52 -4.71
C ILE A 19 -6.60 -7.82 -4.08
N LEU A 20 -6.44 -7.41 -2.83
CA LEU A 20 -7.45 -6.63 -2.11
C LEU A 20 -7.19 -5.13 -2.30
N LEU A 21 -8.21 -4.31 -2.02
CA LEU A 21 -8.13 -2.86 -2.17
C LEU A 21 -6.88 -2.23 -1.51
N PRO A 22 -6.54 -2.53 -0.23
CA PRO A 22 -5.39 -1.91 0.42
C PRO A 22 -4.05 -2.34 -0.21
N ASP A 23 -3.93 -3.60 -0.61
CA ASP A 23 -2.71 -4.12 -1.22
C ASP A 23 -2.54 -3.54 -2.63
N ASN A 24 -3.64 -3.37 -3.36
CA ASN A 24 -3.64 -2.75 -4.68
C ASN A 24 -3.20 -1.29 -4.62
N ALA A 25 -3.71 -0.51 -3.65
CA ALA A 25 -3.28 0.87 -3.45
C ALA A 25 -1.76 0.97 -3.22
N ASN A 26 -1.20 0.09 -2.38
CA ASN A 26 0.24 0.04 -2.15
C ASN A 26 1.04 -0.39 -3.40
N CYS A 27 0.51 -1.35 -4.17
CA CYS A 27 1.14 -1.82 -5.41
C CYS A 27 1.20 -0.69 -6.45
N LEU A 28 0.07 -0.01 -6.67
CA LEU A 28 -0.04 1.13 -7.57
C LEU A 28 0.86 2.29 -7.14
N ALA A 29 0.99 2.57 -5.83
CA ALA A 29 1.89 3.59 -5.34
C ALA A 29 3.36 3.29 -5.71
N ALA A 30 3.81 2.05 -5.53
CA ALA A 30 5.17 1.65 -5.91
C ALA A 30 5.38 1.64 -7.43
N GLN A 31 4.40 1.17 -8.21
CA GLN A 31 4.44 1.23 -9.67
C GLN A 31 4.52 2.67 -10.18
N ALA A 32 3.69 3.57 -9.64
CA ALA A 32 3.69 4.99 -9.99
C ALA A 32 5.05 5.64 -9.68
N LEU A 33 5.63 5.34 -8.52
CA LEU A 33 6.97 5.82 -8.15
C LEU A 33 8.04 5.36 -9.17
N LEU A 34 8.07 4.07 -9.52
CA LEU A 34 9.03 3.52 -10.47
C LEU A 34 8.85 4.13 -11.87
N HIS A 35 7.60 4.30 -12.30
CA HIS A 35 7.27 4.95 -13.57
C HIS A 35 7.71 6.42 -13.60
N MET A 36 7.41 7.21 -12.57
CA MET A 36 7.78 8.62 -12.50
C MET A 36 9.30 8.81 -12.45
N LEU A 37 10.04 7.86 -11.87
CA LEU A 37 11.50 7.82 -11.88
C LEU A 37 12.10 7.33 -13.20
N ASN A 38 11.27 6.98 -14.19
CA ASN A 38 11.67 6.42 -15.48
C ASN A 38 12.59 5.18 -15.35
N LEU A 39 12.31 4.33 -14.36
CA LEU A 39 13.04 3.09 -14.13
C LEU A 39 12.37 1.93 -14.87
N GLU A 40 13.18 1.11 -15.55
CA GLU A 40 12.67 -0.12 -16.15
C GLU A 40 12.38 -1.16 -15.06
N TYR A 41 11.13 -1.62 -15.02
CA TYR A 41 10.67 -2.60 -14.06
C TYR A 41 9.69 -3.60 -14.67
N GLN A 42 9.61 -4.78 -14.08
CA GLN A 42 8.72 -5.85 -14.49
C GLN A 42 7.85 -6.26 -13.31
N ILE A 43 6.54 -6.33 -13.55
CA ILE A 43 5.58 -6.85 -12.57
C ILE A 43 5.65 -8.38 -12.60
N GLU A 44 5.88 -8.97 -11.43
CA GLU A 44 6.00 -10.41 -11.21
C GLU A 44 4.87 -10.87 -10.28
N PRO A 45 3.69 -11.19 -10.83
CA PRO A 45 2.57 -11.62 -10.00
C PRO A 45 2.84 -13.00 -9.38
N ARG A 46 2.65 -13.11 -8.06
CA ARG A 46 2.86 -14.36 -7.30
C ARG A 46 1.71 -14.60 -6.33
N LYS A 47 1.13 -15.80 -6.38
CA LYS A 47 0.08 -16.22 -5.42
C LYS A 47 0.49 -16.07 -3.95
N ASN A 48 1.76 -16.33 -3.65
CA ASN A 48 2.35 -16.28 -2.32
C ASN A 48 3.21 -15.03 -2.10
N ALA A 49 2.98 -13.94 -2.85
CA ALA A 49 3.78 -12.70 -2.76
C ALA A 49 3.91 -12.22 -1.30
N GLU A 50 2.82 -12.25 -0.52
CA GLU A 50 2.85 -11.86 0.89
C GLU A 50 3.90 -12.65 1.70
N TYR A 51 4.00 -13.97 1.47
CA TYR A 51 4.95 -14.84 2.18
C TYR A 51 6.38 -14.76 1.64
N MET A 52 6.56 -14.23 0.43
CA MET A 52 7.89 -13.94 -0.13
C MET A 52 8.47 -12.62 0.40
N SER A 53 7.60 -11.70 0.85
CA SER A 53 8.01 -10.40 1.34
C SER A 53 8.72 -10.50 2.70
N PRO A 54 9.87 -9.84 2.89
CA PRO A 54 10.54 -9.75 4.19
C PRO A 54 9.66 -9.21 5.31
N SER A 55 8.73 -8.28 5.00
CA SER A 55 7.81 -7.68 5.97
C SER A 55 6.46 -8.38 6.06
N GLY A 56 6.20 -9.39 5.21
CA GLY A 56 4.85 -9.95 5.07
C GLY A 56 3.84 -8.98 4.46
N ARG A 57 4.31 -7.95 3.74
CA ARG A 57 3.47 -6.96 3.06
C ARG A 57 3.86 -6.83 1.59
N VAL A 58 2.88 -6.53 0.75
CA VAL A 58 3.06 -6.29 -0.68
C VAL A 58 2.80 -4.81 -1.01
N PRO A 59 3.43 -4.26 -2.05
CA PRO A 59 4.44 -4.88 -2.91
C PRO A 59 5.82 -4.92 -2.25
N PHE A 60 6.73 -5.67 -2.86
CA PHE A 60 8.17 -5.57 -2.59
C PHE A 60 8.94 -5.64 -3.91
N ILE A 61 10.11 -5.01 -3.95
CA ILE A 61 10.97 -4.99 -5.13
C ILE A 61 12.22 -5.85 -4.92
N GLN A 62 12.68 -6.46 -6.00
CA GLN A 62 14.00 -7.08 -6.10
C GLN A 62 14.84 -6.30 -7.10
N CYS A 63 15.99 -5.83 -6.63
CA CYS A 63 16.96 -5.06 -7.40
C CYS A 63 18.33 -5.74 -7.25
N GLY A 64 18.66 -6.64 -8.17
CA GLY A 64 19.84 -7.50 -8.06
C GLY A 64 19.74 -8.41 -6.82
N ALA A 65 20.71 -8.28 -5.91
CA ALA A 65 20.74 -9.03 -4.65
C ALA A 65 19.86 -8.42 -3.54
N PHE A 66 19.34 -7.21 -3.73
CA PHE A 66 18.55 -6.51 -2.72
C PHE A 66 17.07 -6.86 -2.85
N LEU A 67 16.44 -7.14 -1.71
CA LEU A 67 15.01 -7.37 -1.57
C LEU A 67 14.44 -6.34 -0.59
N VAL A 68 13.54 -5.47 -1.07
CA VAL A 68 13.05 -4.32 -0.29
C VAL A 68 11.53 -4.29 -0.29
N SER A 69 10.93 -4.37 0.89
CA SER A 69 9.49 -4.31 1.13
C SER A 69 9.09 -3.03 1.84
N ASP A 70 7.81 -2.67 1.72
CA ASP A 70 7.20 -1.44 2.27
C ASP A 70 7.54 -0.19 1.47
N PHE A 71 6.53 0.63 1.18
CA PHE A 71 6.65 1.79 0.30
C PHE A 71 7.73 2.78 0.74
N GLU A 72 7.78 3.14 2.03
CA GLU A 72 8.80 4.07 2.56
C GLU A 72 10.23 3.54 2.43
N ASN A 73 10.43 2.23 2.63
CA ASN A 73 11.73 1.60 2.45
C ASN A 73 12.12 1.56 0.98
N ILE A 74 11.16 1.32 0.08
CA ILE A 74 11.38 1.38 -1.37
C ILE A 74 11.82 2.79 -1.78
N VAL A 75 11.09 3.83 -1.35
CA VAL A 75 11.46 5.24 -1.60
C VAL A 75 12.87 5.55 -1.09
N THR A 76 13.18 5.11 0.14
CA THR A 76 14.49 5.35 0.77
C THR A 76 15.61 4.61 0.03
N PHE A 77 15.39 3.35 -0.35
CA PHE A 77 16.35 2.54 -1.11
C PHE A 77 16.65 3.18 -2.47
N LEU A 78 15.61 3.61 -3.20
CA LEU A 78 15.77 4.28 -4.49
C LEU A 78 16.51 5.62 -4.35
N SER A 79 16.16 6.40 -3.34
CA SER A 79 16.80 7.70 -3.05
C SER A 79 18.29 7.53 -2.73
N ASN A 80 18.66 6.53 -1.92
CA ASN A 80 20.06 6.24 -1.59
C ASN A 80 20.90 5.80 -2.80
N LYS A 81 20.25 5.32 -3.86
CA LYS A 81 20.87 4.96 -5.14
C LYS A 81 20.83 6.11 -6.17
N GLY A 82 20.31 7.27 -5.78
CA GLY A 82 20.27 8.48 -6.62
C GLY A 82 19.00 8.65 -7.45
N ALA A 83 17.98 7.80 -7.28
CA ALA A 83 16.69 7.93 -7.95
C ALA A 83 15.65 8.50 -6.97
N ARG A 84 15.35 9.80 -7.08
CA ARG A 84 14.50 10.55 -6.15
C ARG A 84 13.61 11.55 -6.89
N LEU A 85 12.34 11.64 -6.50
CA LEU A 85 11.36 12.59 -7.06
C LEU A 85 11.31 13.93 -6.33
N SER A 86 11.85 14.01 -5.12
CA SER A 86 11.84 15.21 -4.27
C SER A 86 13.18 15.96 -4.28
N ASN A 87 13.81 16.08 -5.44
CA ASN A 87 15.07 16.83 -5.58
C ASN A 87 14.85 18.35 -5.51
N ASP A 88 13.69 18.80 -5.97
CA ASP A 88 13.32 20.22 -6.02
C ASP A 88 12.59 20.70 -4.75
N LEU A 89 12.37 19.80 -3.79
CA LEU A 89 11.70 20.12 -2.52
C LEU A 89 12.70 20.48 -1.43
N ASP A 90 12.37 21.49 -0.63
CA ASP A 90 13.13 21.83 0.56
C ASP A 90 12.85 20.88 1.74
N GLU A 91 13.67 20.97 2.79
CA GLU A 91 13.52 20.10 3.97
C GLU A 91 12.18 20.26 4.68
N THR A 92 11.60 21.47 4.67
CA THR A 92 10.31 21.77 5.29
C THR A 92 9.19 21.11 4.50
N GLU A 93 9.23 21.22 3.18
CA GLU A 93 8.27 20.60 2.25
C GLU A 93 8.33 19.08 2.34
N ILE A 94 9.50 18.48 2.49
CA ILE A 94 9.66 17.03 2.67
C ILE A 94 9.03 16.58 4.00
N VAL A 95 9.23 17.34 5.08
CA VAL A 95 8.62 17.04 6.39
C VAL A 95 7.10 17.16 6.31
N ASP A 96 6.59 18.22 5.68
CA ASP A 96 5.16 18.43 5.44
C ASP A 96 4.56 17.27 4.61
N MET A 97 5.24 16.83 3.54
CA MET A 97 4.80 15.72 2.71
C MET A 97 4.68 14.41 3.52
N ARG A 98 5.64 14.15 4.42
CA ARG A 98 5.58 12.98 5.31
C ARG A 98 4.38 13.04 6.26
N ALA A 99 4.00 14.22 6.72
CA ALA A 99 2.80 14.38 7.55
C ALA A 99 1.53 14.02 6.75
N TYR A 100 1.41 14.43 5.49
CA TYR A 100 0.29 14.04 4.63
C TYR A 100 0.27 12.54 4.28
N ILE A 101 1.43 11.92 4.04
CA ILE A 101 1.52 10.47 3.88
C ILE A 101 1.04 9.74 5.15
N SER A 102 1.42 10.25 6.33
CA SER A 102 0.93 9.73 7.60
C SER A 102 -0.59 9.88 7.75
N LEU A 103 -1.17 11.01 7.34
CA LEU A 103 -2.62 11.21 7.32
C LEU A 103 -3.32 10.20 6.39
N ILE A 104 -2.78 9.97 5.19
CA ILE A 104 -3.30 8.96 4.25
C ILE A 104 -3.25 7.56 4.88
N ASN A 105 -2.13 7.19 5.49
CA ASN A 105 -1.93 5.88 6.11
C ASN A 105 -2.85 5.65 7.33
N THR A 106 -3.08 6.70 8.12
CA THR A 106 -3.91 6.61 9.35
C THR A 106 -5.40 6.76 9.07
N GLY A 107 -5.77 7.44 7.98
CA GLY A 107 -7.14 7.65 7.54
C GLY A 107 -7.59 6.65 6.47
N LEU A 108 -7.08 6.81 5.25
CA LEU A 108 -7.53 6.06 4.08
C LEU A 108 -7.12 4.58 4.16
N ALA A 109 -5.84 4.28 4.39
CA ALA A 109 -5.38 2.89 4.44
C ALA A 109 -6.01 2.12 5.63
N ALA A 110 -6.29 2.79 6.75
CA ALA A 110 -7.01 2.18 7.86
C ALA A 110 -8.49 1.91 7.51
N ALA A 111 -9.14 2.84 6.80
CA ALA A 111 -10.51 2.65 6.31
C ALA A 111 -10.62 1.51 5.29
N GLU A 112 -9.68 1.39 4.34
CA GLU A 112 -9.66 0.29 3.37
C GLU A 112 -9.52 -1.07 4.07
N GLN A 113 -8.67 -1.16 5.10
CA GLN A 113 -8.51 -2.36 5.91
C GLN A 113 -9.78 -2.68 6.70
N TYR A 114 -10.46 -1.67 7.25
CA TYR A 114 -11.75 -1.84 7.92
C TYR A 114 -12.79 -2.39 6.96
N ILE A 115 -12.96 -1.77 5.79
CA ILE A 115 -13.94 -2.19 4.78
C ILE A 115 -13.64 -3.62 4.32
N CYS A 116 -12.38 -3.99 4.11
CA CYS A 116 -12.07 -5.35 3.67
C CYS A 116 -12.28 -6.41 4.76
N TRP A 117 -11.90 -6.13 6.01
CA TRP A 117 -11.75 -7.18 7.05
C TRP A 117 -12.72 -7.09 8.24
N VAL A 118 -13.52 -6.01 8.31
CA VAL A 118 -14.49 -5.75 9.39
C VAL A 118 -15.91 -5.62 8.87
N ASP A 119 -16.14 -4.93 7.75
CA ASP A 119 -17.47 -4.86 7.14
C ASP A 119 -17.95 -6.25 6.71
N GLU A 120 -19.06 -6.71 7.27
CA GLU A 120 -19.51 -8.10 7.15
C GLU A 120 -19.83 -8.49 5.71
N ASN A 121 -20.53 -7.61 4.98
CA ASN A 121 -20.91 -7.86 3.59
C ASN A 121 -19.68 -7.96 2.69
N THR A 122 -18.78 -6.97 2.78
CA THR A 122 -17.55 -6.97 1.99
C THR A 122 -16.64 -8.15 2.34
N LEU A 123 -16.55 -8.49 3.63
CA LEU A 123 -15.72 -9.60 4.09
C LEU A 123 -16.13 -10.95 3.48
N GLU A 124 -17.43 -11.28 3.53
CA GLU A 124 -17.93 -12.58 3.08
C GLU A 124 -18.09 -12.65 1.56
N GLU A 125 -18.58 -11.58 0.92
CA GLU A 125 -18.90 -11.59 -0.51
C GLU A 125 -17.68 -11.31 -1.40
N VAL A 126 -16.69 -10.57 -0.89
CA VAL A 126 -15.56 -10.08 -1.70
C VAL A 126 -14.21 -10.50 -1.12
N THR A 127 -13.92 -10.16 0.13
CA THR A 127 -12.56 -10.28 0.69
C THR A 127 -12.11 -11.72 0.84
N LYS A 128 -12.89 -12.57 1.54
CA LYS A 128 -12.54 -13.98 1.77
C LYS A 128 -12.47 -14.78 0.46
N PRO A 129 -13.43 -14.65 -0.48
CA PRO A 129 -13.34 -15.32 -1.78
C PRO A 129 -12.09 -14.92 -2.57
N ARG A 130 -11.75 -13.63 -2.63
CA ARG A 130 -10.58 -13.14 -3.38
C ARG A 130 -9.25 -13.53 -2.73
N HIS A 131 -9.07 -13.25 -1.44
CA HIS A 131 -7.83 -13.56 -0.73
C HIS A 131 -7.53 -15.08 -0.69
N GLY A 132 -8.57 -15.91 -0.55
CA GLY A 132 -8.47 -17.35 -0.52
C GLY A 132 -8.43 -18.05 -1.88
N SER A 133 -8.73 -17.36 -2.99
CA SER A 133 -8.96 -17.94 -4.33
C SER A 133 -7.81 -18.81 -4.84
N VAL A 134 -6.58 -18.45 -4.50
CA VAL A 134 -5.37 -19.12 -4.98
C VAL A 134 -4.95 -20.33 -4.14
N TYR A 135 -5.68 -20.65 -3.07
CA TYR A 135 -5.36 -21.72 -2.12
C TYR A 135 -6.47 -22.78 -2.08
N PRO A 136 -6.12 -24.08 -2.02
CA PRO A 136 -7.12 -25.14 -1.87
C PRO A 136 -7.70 -25.17 -0.47
N TRP A 137 -8.87 -25.80 -0.32
CA TRP A 137 -9.41 -26.16 0.98
C TRP A 137 -8.47 -27.18 1.69
N PRO A 138 -8.23 -27.06 3.01
CA PRO A 138 -8.78 -26.08 3.96
C PRO A 138 -7.90 -24.81 4.12
N LEU A 139 -6.79 -24.72 3.40
CA LEU A 139 -5.78 -23.68 3.59
C LEU A 139 -6.37 -22.27 3.36
N ASN A 140 -7.20 -22.08 2.33
CA ASN A 140 -7.89 -20.81 2.08
C ASN A 140 -8.63 -20.26 3.30
N HIS A 141 -9.38 -21.09 4.02
CA HIS A 141 -10.12 -20.68 5.22
C HIS A 141 -9.19 -20.38 6.40
N VAL A 142 -8.15 -21.19 6.60
CA VAL A 142 -7.16 -20.97 7.66
C VAL A 142 -6.42 -19.66 7.45
N LEU A 143 -5.99 -19.38 6.21
CA LEU A 143 -5.29 -18.14 5.87
C LEU A 143 -6.21 -16.92 5.99
N ASN A 144 -7.45 -17.01 5.54
CA ASN A 144 -8.45 -15.96 5.72
C ASN A 144 -8.66 -15.64 7.21
N TRP A 145 -8.81 -16.66 8.05
CA TRP A 145 -8.96 -16.51 9.49
C TRP A 145 -7.73 -15.87 10.14
N GLN A 146 -6.53 -16.32 9.78
CA GLN A 146 -5.28 -15.78 10.29
C GLN A 146 -5.11 -14.31 9.91
N LYS A 147 -5.35 -13.96 8.65
CA LYS A 147 -5.25 -12.60 8.12
C LYS A 147 -6.28 -11.68 8.75
N GLN A 148 -7.54 -12.12 8.86
CA GLN A 148 -8.59 -11.35 9.53
C GLN A 148 -8.22 -11.06 10.99
N ARG A 149 -7.70 -12.05 11.74
CA ARG A 149 -7.25 -11.83 13.12
C ARG A 149 -6.09 -10.84 13.22
N GLN A 150 -5.13 -10.91 12.29
CA GLN A 150 -4.01 -9.98 12.24
C GLN A 150 -4.48 -8.54 11.98
N VAL A 151 -5.33 -8.35 10.97
CA VAL A 151 -5.85 -7.01 10.59
C VAL A 151 -6.74 -6.46 11.69
N THR A 152 -7.68 -7.24 12.22
CA THR A 152 -8.56 -6.80 13.31
C THR A 152 -7.78 -6.46 14.58
N LYS A 153 -6.71 -7.19 14.93
CA LYS A 153 -5.82 -6.83 16.04
C LYS A 153 -5.17 -5.46 15.80
N LYS A 154 -4.68 -5.19 14.59
CA LYS A 154 -4.10 -3.88 14.22
C LYS A 154 -5.15 -2.76 14.30
N LEU A 155 -6.34 -2.98 13.74
CA LEU A 155 -7.43 -2.00 13.78
C LEU A 155 -7.93 -1.71 15.20
N LYS A 156 -7.87 -2.68 16.12
CA LYS A 156 -8.17 -2.44 17.54
C LYS A 156 -7.18 -1.47 18.19
N VAL A 157 -5.88 -1.66 17.93
CA VAL A 157 -4.83 -0.76 18.44
C VAL A 157 -4.99 0.65 17.89
N LEU A 158 -5.36 0.78 16.61
CA LEU A 158 -5.59 2.08 15.97
C LEU A 158 -6.95 2.72 16.34
N GLY A 159 -7.80 2.05 17.12
CA GLY A 159 -9.14 2.55 17.46
C GLY A 159 -10.14 2.53 16.31
N TRP A 160 -9.87 1.78 15.24
CA TRP A 160 -10.74 1.67 14.06
C TRP A 160 -11.75 0.53 14.17
N TYR A 161 -11.39 -0.57 14.84
CA TYR A 161 -12.22 -1.79 14.84
C TYR A 161 -13.63 -1.58 15.39
N HIS A 162 -13.79 -0.67 16.34
CA HIS A 162 -15.08 -0.39 17.01
C HIS A 162 -15.88 0.73 16.37
N LYS A 163 -15.38 1.35 15.30
CA LYS A 163 -16.10 2.41 14.60
C LYS A 163 -17.31 1.86 13.87
N SER A 164 -18.36 2.67 13.75
CA SER A 164 -19.44 2.42 12.80
C SER A 164 -19.00 2.75 11.38
N ILE A 165 -19.71 2.23 10.39
CA ILE A 165 -19.43 2.55 8.98
C ILE A 165 -19.59 4.05 8.70
N ASP A 166 -20.55 4.72 9.36
CA ASP A 166 -20.75 6.17 9.24
C ASP A 166 -19.57 6.98 9.80
N GLU A 167 -18.95 6.51 10.88
CA GLU A 167 -17.74 7.11 11.44
C GLU A 167 -16.55 6.92 10.49
N VAL A 168 -16.40 5.72 9.92
CA VAL A 168 -15.38 5.44 8.90
C VAL A 168 -15.54 6.38 7.69
N TYR A 169 -16.75 6.56 7.18
CA TYR A 169 -17.03 7.49 6.09
C TYR A 169 -16.75 8.95 6.46
N ARG A 170 -17.06 9.34 7.69
CA ARG A 170 -16.74 10.68 8.20
C ARG A 170 -15.24 10.92 8.22
N ASP A 171 -14.46 9.96 8.70
CA ASP A 171 -13.00 10.06 8.77
C ASP A 171 -12.36 10.11 7.39
N VAL A 172 -12.81 9.26 6.46
CA VAL A 172 -12.39 9.32 5.06
C VAL A 172 -12.69 10.69 4.46
N LYS A 173 -13.90 11.23 4.69
CA LYS A 173 -14.29 12.56 4.21
C LYS A 173 -13.42 13.67 4.79
N MET A 174 -13.05 13.58 6.08
CA MET A 174 -12.13 14.55 6.70
C MET A 174 -10.74 14.46 6.09
N CYS A 175 -10.22 13.26 5.83
CA CYS A 175 -8.92 13.07 5.17
C CYS A 175 -8.94 13.65 3.75
N CYS A 176 -9.97 13.36 2.95
CA CYS A 176 -10.11 13.92 1.60
C CYS A 176 -10.22 15.46 1.62
N ARG A 177 -10.91 16.04 2.61
CA ARG A 177 -10.97 17.50 2.77
C ARG A 177 -9.61 18.11 3.07
N ALA A 178 -8.87 17.56 4.02
CA ALA A 178 -7.53 18.04 4.35
C ALA A 178 -6.57 17.96 3.14
N LEU A 179 -6.64 16.86 2.37
CA LEU A 179 -5.86 16.72 1.13
C LEU A 179 -6.29 17.72 0.05
N SER A 180 -7.61 17.96 -0.08
CA SER A 180 -8.15 18.93 -1.04
C SER A 180 -7.79 20.37 -0.68
N GLU A 181 -7.83 20.72 0.61
CA GLU A 181 -7.41 22.02 1.13
C GLU A 181 -5.91 22.22 0.91
N ARG A 182 -5.09 21.18 1.09
CA ARG A 182 -3.66 21.25 0.82
C ARG A 182 -3.36 21.43 -0.67
N LEU A 183 -4.13 20.79 -1.55
CA LEU A 183 -3.98 20.93 -2.99
C LEU A 183 -4.36 22.34 -3.46
N ASP A 184 -5.36 22.97 -2.83
CA ASP A 184 -5.78 24.36 -3.07
C ASP A 184 -6.01 24.70 -4.56
N GLY A 185 -6.57 23.73 -5.30
CA GLY A 185 -6.84 23.87 -6.74
C GLY A 185 -5.59 23.84 -7.64
N LYS A 186 -4.40 23.63 -7.08
CA LYS A 186 -3.16 23.42 -7.83
C LYS A 186 -3.15 22.00 -8.42
N PRO A 187 -2.36 21.75 -9.48
CA PRO A 187 -2.24 20.40 -10.04
C PRO A 187 -1.37 19.46 -9.19
N TYR A 188 -0.45 19.99 -8.36
CA TYR A 188 0.38 19.20 -7.44
C TYR A 188 0.47 19.85 -6.04
N PHE A 189 0.84 19.07 -5.04
CA PHE A 189 0.95 19.56 -3.64
C PHE A 189 2.08 20.58 -3.48
N TYR A 190 3.22 20.35 -4.15
CA TYR A 190 4.41 21.18 -4.08
C TYR A 190 4.86 21.48 -5.52
N GLY A 191 4.31 22.55 -6.10
CA GLY A 191 4.59 22.96 -7.49
C GLY A 191 3.33 23.43 -8.24
N ASP A 192 3.54 23.67 -9.54
CA ASP A 192 2.53 23.92 -10.58
C ASP A 192 2.45 22.75 -11.56
#